data_AF-A0A1F6Q3S2-F1
#
_entry.id   AF-A0A1F6Q3S2-F1
#
_cell.length_a   1.000
_cell.length_b   1.000
_cell.length_c   1.000
_cell.angle_alpha   90.00
_cell.angle_beta   90.00
_cell.angle_gamma   90.00
#
_symmetry.space_group_name_H-M   'P 1'
#
loop_
_entity.id
_entity.type
_entity.pdbx_description
1 polymer ?
#
loop_
_entity_poly.entity_id
_entity_poly.type
_entity_poly.pdbx_seq_one_letter_code
_entity_poly.pdbx_strand_id
1 'polypeptide(L)'
;MWINFIFVLILFFGVFIGFKSFTVARGENNSAFDELSKIDLNKSLDELEELQGINERPPGAMCYKVVSPPERAEYVCPVCGEMSLYPDYYSYIDKIPSYRNLIKKINKSKKIQVELDESQLCRNCSTEYILSPELCLIVKQDENSQPKKTCGITEDDLNLLYEYSEGKPVTDRKDRLKELLCTQD
;
A
#
# COMPACT_ATOMS: atom_id res chain seq x y z
N MET A 1 -19.00 48.49 0.53
CA MET A 1 -18.77 47.10 0.98
C MET A 1 -19.79 46.07 0.47
N TRP A 2 -21.02 46.46 0.08
CA TRP A 2 -22.04 45.51 -0.40
C TRP A 2 -21.82 44.94 -1.81
N ILE A 3 -21.17 45.69 -2.71
CA ILE A 3 -20.95 45.26 -4.11
C ILE A 3 -20.01 44.06 -4.21
N ASN A 4 -18.99 43.98 -3.36
CA ASN A 4 -18.07 42.83 -3.33
C ASN A 4 -18.76 41.56 -2.83
N PHE A 5 -19.78 41.68 -1.98
CA PHE A 5 -20.53 40.53 -1.47
C PHE A 5 -21.42 39.91 -2.56
N ILE A 6 -21.99 40.75 -3.44
CA ILE A 6 -22.81 40.30 -4.57
C ILE A 6 -21.95 39.55 -5.60
N PHE A 7 -20.74 40.03 -5.89
CA PHE A 7 -19.83 39.36 -6.82
C PHE A 7 -19.38 37.97 -6.34
N VAL A 8 -19.12 37.82 -5.04
CA VAL A 8 -18.77 36.52 -4.46
C VAL A 8 -19.94 35.54 -4.54
N LEU A 9 -21.18 36.00 -4.26
CA LEU A 9 -22.37 35.15 -4.40
C LEU A 9 -22.60 34.68 -5.85
N ILE A 10 -22.42 35.56 -6.85
CA ILE A 10 -22.57 35.18 -8.26
C ILE A 10 -21.54 34.12 -8.68
N LEU A 11 -20.29 34.24 -8.23
CA LEU A 11 -19.26 33.22 -8.49
C LEU A 11 -19.59 31.87 -7.83
N PHE A 12 -20.15 31.86 -6.62
CA PHE A 12 -20.56 30.62 -5.95
C PHE A 12 -21.74 29.94 -6.64
N PHE A 13 -22.74 30.69 -7.12
CA PHE A 13 -23.87 30.12 -7.87
C PHE A 13 -23.47 29.62 -9.27
N GLY A 14 -22.55 30.31 -9.95
CA GLY A 14 -22.04 29.87 -11.26
C GLY A 14 -21.33 28.50 -11.19
N VAL A 15 -20.56 28.25 -10.13
CA VAL A 15 -19.86 26.97 -9.93
C VAL A 15 -20.83 25.85 -9.51
N PHE A 16 -21.87 26.15 -8.73
CA PHE A 16 -22.86 25.14 -8.30
C PHE A 16 -23.78 24.65 -9.43
N ILE A 17 -24.09 25.51 -10.41
CA ILE A 17 -24.87 25.11 -11.59
C ILE A 17 -24.02 24.27 -12.55
N GLY A 18 -22.70 24.52 -12.64
CA GLY A 18 -21.77 23.74 -13.46
C GLY A 18 -21.50 22.31 -12.98
N PHE A 19 -21.72 22.01 -11.69
CA PHE A 19 -21.47 20.67 -11.12
C PHE A 19 -22.68 19.73 -11.13
N LYS A 20 -23.88 20.20 -11.47
CA LYS A 20 -25.10 19.37 -11.59
C LYS A 20 -25.17 18.56 -12.89
N SER A 21 -24.25 18.75 -13.82
CA SER A 21 -24.19 18.02 -15.10
C SER A 21 -23.13 16.92 -15.18
N PHE A 22 -22.46 16.57 -14.08
CA PHE A 22 -21.38 15.56 -14.10
C PHE A 22 -21.58 14.37 -13.15
N THR A 23 -22.79 14.16 -12.63
CA THR A 23 -23.12 12.92 -11.91
C THR A 23 -24.31 12.25 -12.58
N VAL A 24 -24.18 10.93 -12.78
CA VAL A 24 -25.21 10.00 -13.27
C VAL A 24 -25.20 9.79 -14.80
N ALA A 25 -24.11 9.22 -15.31
CA ALA A 25 -24.24 8.03 -16.16
C ALA A 25 -24.04 6.81 -15.25
N ARG A 26 -25.07 6.52 -14.43
CA ARG A 26 -25.18 5.24 -13.73
C ARG A 26 -25.56 4.25 -14.82
N GLY A 27 -24.55 3.59 -15.40
CA GLY A 27 -24.77 2.44 -16.26
C GLY A 27 -25.61 1.45 -15.48
N GLU A 28 -26.84 1.26 -15.94
CA GLU A 28 -27.65 0.09 -15.63
C GLU A 28 -26.88 -1.13 -16.14
N ASN A 29 -25.95 -1.61 -15.34
CA ASN A 29 -25.48 -2.98 -15.44
C ASN A 29 -26.54 -3.86 -14.77
N ASN A 30 -27.76 -3.79 -15.29
CA ASN A 30 -28.71 -4.88 -15.18
C ASN A 30 -28.08 -6.00 -16.02
N SER A 31 -27.33 -6.86 -15.33
CA SER A 31 -27.46 -8.29 -15.52
C SER A 31 -27.59 -8.77 -16.98
N ALA A 32 -26.63 -8.43 -17.85
CA ALA A 32 -26.50 -9.11 -19.15
C ALA A 32 -26.17 -10.62 -19.00
N PHE A 33 -25.99 -11.10 -17.77
CA PHE A 33 -25.69 -12.49 -17.43
C PHE A 33 -26.79 -13.21 -16.63
N ASP A 34 -27.88 -12.54 -16.24
CA ASP A 34 -28.82 -13.11 -15.25
C ASP A 34 -30.10 -13.69 -15.85
N GLU A 35 -30.14 -13.91 -17.16
CA GLU A 35 -31.19 -14.75 -17.76
C GLU A 35 -30.72 -15.47 -19.03
N LEU A 36 -29.52 -16.06 -19.00
CA LEU A 36 -29.24 -17.19 -19.89
C LEU A 36 -30.01 -18.39 -19.33
N SER A 37 -31.18 -18.66 -19.89
CA SER A 37 -31.94 -19.85 -19.54
C SER A 37 -31.09 -21.09 -19.82
N LYS A 38 -31.20 -22.13 -18.99
CA LYS A 38 -30.49 -23.41 -19.22
C LYS A 38 -30.74 -23.98 -20.62
N ILE A 39 -31.85 -23.59 -21.25
CA ILE A 39 -32.24 -23.99 -22.60
C ILE A 39 -31.34 -23.29 -23.64
N ASP A 40 -31.07 -21.99 -23.48
CA ASP A 40 -30.18 -21.25 -24.40
C ASP A 40 -28.73 -21.72 -24.29
N LEU A 41 -28.31 -22.10 -23.08
CA LEU A 41 -26.97 -22.63 -22.83
C LEU A 41 -26.79 -24.03 -23.46
N ASN A 42 -27.80 -24.88 -23.34
CA ASN A 42 -27.80 -26.21 -23.98
C ASN A 42 -27.88 -26.11 -25.51
N LYS A 43 -28.70 -25.20 -26.03
CA LYS A 43 -28.80 -24.96 -27.48
C LYS A 43 -27.47 -24.47 -28.06
N SER A 44 -26.78 -23.58 -27.34
CA SER A 44 -25.44 -23.12 -27.74
C SER A 44 -24.39 -24.24 -27.68
N LEU A 45 -24.53 -25.19 -26.73
CA LEU A 45 -23.66 -26.37 -26.64
C LEU A 45 -23.89 -27.35 -27.80
N ASP A 46 -25.16 -27.58 -28.17
CA ASP A 46 -25.51 -28.45 -29.31
C ASP A 46 -25.02 -27.85 -30.65
N GLU A 47 -25.14 -26.54 -30.82
CA GLU A 47 -24.60 -25.81 -32.00
C GLU A 47 -23.07 -25.90 -32.08
N LEU A 48 -22.37 -25.97 -30.94
CA LEU A 48 -20.91 -26.17 -30.89
C LEU A 48 -20.50 -27.62 -31.15
N GLU A 49 -21.37 -28.59 -30.82
CA GLU A 49 -21.13 -30.02 -31.10
C GLU A 49 -21.25 -30.30 -32.61
N GLU A 50 -22.19 -29.66 -33.32
CA GLU A 50 -22.30 -29.74 -34.79
C GLU A 50 -21.10 -29.13 -35.54
N LEU A 51 -20.42 -28.13 -34.95
CA LEU A 51 -19.20 -27.53 -35.52
C LEU A 51 -17.94 -28.40 -35.36
N GLN A 52 -18.00 -29.52 -34.62
CA GLN A 52 -16.86 -30.45 -34.47
C GLN A 52 -16.55 -31.23 -35.76
N GLY A 53 -17.36 -31.10 -36.81
CA GLY A 53 -17.08 -31.65 -38.14
C GLY A 53 -15.94 -30.96 -38.90
N ILE A 54 -15.44 -29.82 -38.41
CA ILE A 54 -14.28 -29.12 -38.96
C ILE A 54 -13.02 -29.66 -38.26
N ASN A 55 -12.44 -30.71 -38.84
CA ASN A 55 -11.24 -31.42 -38.35
C ASN A 55 -9.92 -30.61 -38.40
N GLU A 56 -9.99 -29.30 -38.30
CA GLU A 56 -8.81 -28.46 -38.06
C GLU A 56 -8.96 -27.86 -36.66
N ARG A 57 -8.44 -28.59 -35.66
CA ARG A 57 -8.19 -27.97 -34.35
C ARG A 57 -7.39 -26.69 -34.62
N PRO A 58 -7.86 -25.49 -34.23
CA PRO A 58 -7.03 -24.30 -34.35
C PRO A 58 -5.70 -24.62 -33.66
N PRO A 59 -4.55 -24.25 -34.24
CA PRO A 59 -3.24 -24.54 -33.65
C PRO A 59 -3.28 -24.13 -32.18
N GLY A 60 -3.20 -25.16 -31.34
CA GLY A 60 -3.74 -25.14 -29.99
C GLY A 60 -3.13 -24.03 -29.13
N ALA A 61 -3.96 -23.50 -28.25
CA ALA A 61 -3.52 -22.69 -27.13
C ALA A 61 -2.23 -23.28 -26.53
N MET A 62 -1.13 -22.54 -26.64
CA MET A 62 0.15 -22.97 -26.09
C MET A 62 -0.01 -23.03 -24.58
N CYS A 63 0.11 -24.23 -23.99
CA CYS A 63 0.16 -24.38 -22.55
C CYS A 63 1.47 -23.75 -22.05
N TYR A 64 1.41 -22.48 -21.66
CA TYR A 64 2.55 -21.84 -21.01
C TYR A 64 2.72 -22.43 -19.62
N LYS A 65 3.89 -23.02 -19.36
CA LYS A 65 4.27 -23.40 -18.01
C LYS A 65 4.46 -22.11 -17.22
N VAL A 66 3.64 -21.90 -16.19
CA VAL A 66 3.83 -20.78 -15.25
C VAL A 66 5.22 -20.97 -14.63
N VAL A 67 6.13 -20.07 -14.94
CA VAL A 67 7.46 -20.04 -14.33
C VAL A 67 7.32 -19.29 -13.01
N SER A 68 7.77 -19.90 -11.92
CA SER A 68 7.79 -19.24 -10.62
C SER A 68 8.67 -18.00 -10.69
N PRO A 69 8.27 -16.88 -10.08
CA PRO A 69 9.12 -15.70 -9.99
C PRO A 69 10.45 -16.07 -9.30
N PRO A 70 11.56 -15.40 -9.66
CA PRO A 70 12.85 -15.66 -9.03
C PRO A 70 12.77 -15.40 -7.52
N GLU A 71 13.39 -16.25 -6.72
CA GLU A 71 13.52 -16.08 -5.27
C GLU A 71 14.55 -14.98 -4.97
N ARG A 72 14.16 -13.73 -5.19
CA ARG A 72 14.98 -12.55 -4.86
C ARG A 72 14.08 -11.45 -4.34
N ALA A 73 14.57 -10.67 -3.39
CA ALA A 73 13.89 -9.47 -2.96
C ALA A 73 14.41 -8.26 -3.73
N GLU A 74 13.50 -7.40 -4.19
CA GLU A 74 13.82 -6.19 -4.93
C GLU A 74 13.40 -4.98 -4.09
N TYR A 75 14.35 -4.10 -3.79
CA TYR A 75 14.09 -2.89 -3.03
C TYR A 75 14.38 -1.65 -3.88
N VAL A 76 13.41 -0.74 -3.97
CA VAL A 76 13.58 0.56 -4.64
C VAL A 76 13.75 1.65 -3.60
N CYS A 77 14.91 2.32 -3.65
CA CYS A 77 15.25 3.37 -2.71
C CYS A 77 14.38 4.62 -2.96
N PRO A 78 13.70 5.18 -1.92
CA PRO A 78 12.87 6.36 -2.08
C PRO A 78 13.70 7.65 -2.20
N VAL A 79 14.99 7.61 -1.84
CA VAL A 79 15.89 8.77 -1.87
C VAL A 79 16.54 8.96 -3.25
N CYS A 80 17.09 7.89 -3.83
CA CYS A 80 17.80 7.96 -5.11
C CYS A 80 17.06 7.29 -6.28
N GLY A 81 16.02 6.49 -6.04
CA GLY A 81 15.28 5.76 -7.07
C GLY A 81 15.95 4.48 -7.57
N GLU A 82 17.18 4.18 -7.13
CA GLU A 82 17.91 2.98 -7.54
C GLU A 82 17.32 1.70 -6.95
N MET A 83 17.38 0.62 -7.74
CA MET A 83 16.93 -0.71 -7.34
C MET A 83 18.11 -1.52 -6.79
N SER A 84 17.93 -2.09 -5.59
CA SER A 84 18.86 -3.04 -4.98
C SER A 84 18.26 -4.45 -5.01
N LEU A 85 19.04 -5.41 -5.51
CA LEU A 85 18.65 -6.82 -5.59
C LEU A 85 19.32 -7.62 -4.48
N TYR A 86 18.51 -8.38 -3.74
CA TYR A 86 18.97 -9.23 -2.65
C TYR A 86 18.85 -10.71 -3.03
N PRO A 87 19.92 -11.51 -2.83
CA PRO A 87 19.94 -12.92 -3.23
C PRO A 87 18.98 -13.77 -2.40
N ASP A 88 18.75 -13.39 -1.14
CA ASP A 88 17.84 -14.06 -0.24
C ASP A 88 16.52 -13.30 -0.14
N TYR A 89 15.43 -14.04 0.05
CA TYR A 89 14.11 -13.47 0.29
C TYR A 89 14.04 -12.86 1.69
N TYR A 90 14.16 -11.54 1.79
CA TYR A 90 13.90 -10.79 3.01
C TYR A 90 12.40 -10.47 3.10
N SER A 91 11.65 -11.24 3.89
CA SER A 91 10.19 -11.14 4.02
C SER A 91 9.66 -9.77 4.46
N TYR A 92 10.51 -8.92 5.05
CA TYR A 92 10.15 -7.58 5.46
C TYR A 92 10.25 -6.54 4.33
N ILE A 93 11.03 -6.78 3.26
CA ILE A 93 11.23 -5.80 2.17
C ILE A 93 9.89 -5.48 1.50
N ASP A 94 9.08 -6.50 1.24
CA ASP A 94 7.75 -6.35 0.64
C ASP A 94 6.77 -5.57 1.54
N LYS A 95 7.05 -5.53 2.87
CA LYS A 95 6.22 -4.84 3.86
C LYS A 95 6.63 -3.37 4.06
N ILE A 96 7.80 -2.95 3.58
CA ILE A 96 8.30 -1.57 3.75
C ILE A 96 7.28 -0.51 3.31
N PRO A 97 6.60 -0.62 2.15
CA PRO A 97 5.58 0.36 1.77
C PRO A 97 4.45 0.49 2.80
N SER A 98 4.03 -0.62 3.39
CA SER A 98 3.02 -0.66 4.46
C SER A 98 3.54 0.01 5.73
N TYR A 99 4.80 -0.24 6.11
CA TYR A 99 5.45 0.39 7.26
C TYR A 99 5.57 1.90 7.11
N ARG A 100 5.99 2.39 5.93
CA ARG A 100 6.01 3.82 5.60
C ARG A 100 4.64 4.47 5.78
N ASN A 101 3.58 3.79 5.33
CA ASN A 101 2.21 4.27 5.48
C ASN A 101 1.75 4.29 6.95
N LEU A 102 2.14 3.30 7.75
CA LEU A 102 1.84 3.27 9.18
C LEU A 102 2.53 4.42 9.92
N ILE A 103 3.81 4.67 9.62
CA ILE A 103 4.58 5.78 10.22
C ILE A 103 3.96 7.13 9.88
N LYS A 104 3.49 7.32 8.64
CA LYS A 104 2.72 8.52 8.27
C LYS A 104 1.46 8.68 9.11
N LYS A 105 0.79 7.59 9.53
CA LYS A 105 -0.38 7.67 10.41
C LYS A 105 0.03 8.02 11.84
N ILE A 106 1.08 7.37 12.36
CA ILE A 106 1.64 7.64 13.71
C ILE A 106 1.96 9.13 13.86
N ASN A 107 2.66 9.71 12.89
CA ASN A 107 3.10 11.10 12.93
C ASN A 107 1.95 12.13 12.87
N LYS A 108 0.73 11.72 12.49
CA LYS A 108 -0.45 12.63 12.55
C LYS A 108 -0.88 12.93 13.98
N SER A 109 -0.63 12.04 14.92
CA SER A 109 -1.02 12.19 16.33
C SER A 109 -0.28 13.31 17.06
N LYS A 110 0.89 13.75 16.54
CA LYS A 110 1.82 14.71 17.15
C LYS A 110 2.35 14.34 18.55
N LYS A 111 2.01 13.16 19.09
CA LYS A 111 2.52 12.69 20.40
C LYS A 111 3.94 12.17 20.32
N ILE A 112 4.29 11.59 19.18
CA ILE A 112 5.61 11.06 18.86
C ILE A 112 5.88 11.32 17.37
N GLN A 113 7.15 11.53 17.05
CA GLN A 113 7.64 11.56 15.69
C GLN A 113 8.47 10.30 15.46
N VAL A 114 8.09 9.53 14.46
CA VAL A 114 8.73 8.27 14.08
C VAL A 114 9.21 8.41 12.63
N GLU A 115 10.42 7.96 12.36
CA GLU A 115 11.02 7.91 11.04
C GLU A 115 11.54 6.50 10.78
N LEU A 116 11.35 6.03 9.54
CA LEU A 116 11.89 4.75 9.08
C LEU A 116 13.27 5.02 8.49
N ASP A 117 14.30 4.42 9.08
CA ASP A 117 15.65 4.48 8.54
C ASP A 117 15.92 3.25 7.67
N GLU A 118 15.91 3.50 6.36
CA GLU A 118 16.10 2.52 5.30
C GLU A 118 17.48 2.65 4.64
N SER A 119 18.40 3.41 5.25
CA SER A 119 19.72 3.72 4.68
C SER A 119 20.55 2.48 4.35
N GLN A 120 20.41 1.42 5.14
CA GLN A 120 21.13 0.16 4.94
C GLN A 120 20.60 -0.67 3.76
N LEU A 121 19.38 -0.39 3.29
CA LEU A 121 18.73 -1.17 2.22
C LEU A 121 19.10 -0.70 0.81
N CYS A 122 19.68 0.50 0.66
CA CYS A 122 20.12 0.97 -0.64
C CYS A 122 21.64 0.82 -0.75
N ARG A 123 22.11 -0.03 -1.67
CA ARG A 123 23.56 -0.19 -1.92
C ARG A 123 24.25 1.08 -2.39
N ASN A 124 23.51 2.00 -3.02
CA ASN A 124 24.06 3.25 -3.54
C ASN A 124 24.08 4.37 -2.49
N CYS A 125 23.08 4.41 -1.59
CA CYS A 125 23.03 5.42 -0.53
C CYS A 125 23.80 5.00 0.72
N SER A 126 24.00 3.70 0.94
CA SER A 126 24.83 3.21 2.04
C SER A 126 26.29 3.55 1.76
N THR A 127 26.96 4.17 2.72
CA THR A 127 28.40 4.43 2.67
C THR A 127 29.22 3.16 2.82
N GLU A 128 28.62 2.09 3.35
CA GLU A 128 29.27 0.82 3.64
C GLU A 128 28.57 -0.35 2.91
N TYR A 129 29.34 -1.36 2.55
CA TYR A 129 28.80 -2.61 2.02
C TYR A 129 28.28 -3.47 3.18
N ILE A 130 26.95 -3.57 3.30
CA ILE A 130 26.28 -4.28 4.38
C ILE A 130 25.76 -5.62 3.84
N LEU A 131 26.26 -6.72 4.42
CA LEU A 131 25.87 -8.09 4.05
C LEU A 131 24.44 -8.43 4.51
N SER A 132 24.05 -7.94 5.68
CA SER A 132 22.75 -8.19 6.31
C SER A 132 22.11 -6.85 6.65
N PRO A 133 21.42 -6.19 5.71
CA PRO A 133 20.82 -4.89 5.98
C PRO A 133 19.70 -5.03 7.00
N GLU A 134 19.60 -4.07 7.91
CA GLU A 134 18.54 -4.01 8.91
C GLU A 134 17.67 -2.78 8.70
N LEU A 135 16.39 -2.96 9.02
CA LEU A 135 15.44 -1.85 9.10
C LEU A 135 15.51 -1.25 10.51
N CYS A 136 15.71 0.05 10.59
CA CYS A 136 15.77 0.76 11.87
C CYS A 136 14.65 1.79 11.98
N LEU A 137 14.23 2.04 13.21
CA LEU A 137 13.32 3.11 13.58
C LEU A 137 14.08 4.21 14.30
N ILE A 138 13.77 5.45 13.94
CA ILE A 138 14.21 6.63 14.67
C ILE A 138 12.97 7.23 15.33
N VAL A 139 12.97 7.29 16.66
CA VAL A 139 11.84 7.81 17.46
C VAL A 139 12.27 9.06 18.21
N LYS A 140 11.45 10.11 18.13
CA LYS A 140 11.55 11.36 18.89
C LYS A 140 10.23 11.58 19.63
N GLN A 141 10.29 11.76 20.94
CA GLN A 141 9.09 11.95 21.77
C GLN A 141 8.64 13.41 21.79
N ASP A 142 9.60 14.32 21.87
CA ASP A 142 9.40 15.76 21.79
C ASP A 142 10.49 16.44 20.92
N GLU A 143 10.30 17.71 20.57
CA GLU A 143 11.22 18.46 19.71
C GLU A 143 12.64 18.60 20.30
N ASN A 144 12.78 18.51 21.62
CA ASN A 144 14.03 18.66 22.35
C ASN A 144 14.66 17.31 22.76
N SER A 145 13.92 16.22 22.61
CA SER A 145 14.36 14.87 22.96
C SER A 145 15.37 14.36 21.94
N GLN A 146 16.40 13.65 22.42
CA GLN A 146 17.36 13.05 21.52
C GLN A 146 16.69 11.92 20.73
N PRO A 147 16.85 11.89 19.39
CA PRO A 147 16.33 10.79 18.59
C PRO A 147 16.98 9.48 19.01
N LYS A 148 16.15 8.47 19.29
CA LYS A 148 16.63 7.11 19.51
C LYS A 148 16.51 6.29 18.24
N LYS A 149 17.62 5.68 17.83
CA LYS A 149 17.66 4.69 16.75
C LYS A 149 17.61 3.27 17.34
N THR A 150 16.63 2.48 16.90
CA THR A 150 16.50 1.06 17.24
C THR A 150 16.43 0.24 15.95
N CYS A 151 17.31 -0.75 15.80
CA CYS A 151 17.37 -1.63 14.63
C CYS A 151 16.77 -3.01 14.94
N GLY A 152 16.58 -3.83 13.90
CA GLY A 152 15.94 -5.15 14.05
C GLY A 152 14.46 -5.06 14.43
N ILE A 153 13.77 -4.04 13.93
CA ILE A 153 12.37 -3.77 14.28
C ILE A 153 11.41 -4.75 13.61
N THR A 154 10.35 -5.12 14.31
CA THR A 154 9.31 -6.03 13.83
C THR A 154 8.03 -5.29 13.45
N GLU A 155 7.11 -5.98 12.77
CA GLU A 155 5.76 -5.44 12.49
C GLU A 155 4.99 -5.15 13.78
N ASP A 156 5.17 -5.97 14.82
CA ASP A 156 4.54 -5.78 16.11
C ASP A 156 5.03 -4.51 16.81
N ASP A 157 6.31 -4.15 16.66
CA ASP A 157 6.87 -2.91 17.20
C ASP A 157 6.21 -1.67 16.56
N LEU A 158 5.97 -1.72 15.25
CA LEU A 158 5.28 -0.66 14.52
C LEU A 158 3.82 -0.53 14.93
N ASN A 159 3.12 -1.66 15.10
CA ASN A 159 1.74 -1.69 15.58
C ASN A 159 1.63 -1.17 17.02
N LEU A 160 2.61 -1.51 17.87
CA LEU A 160 2.71 -1.02 19.25
C LEU A 160 2.86 0.50 19.31
N LEU A 161 3.75 1.08 18.48
CA LEU A 161 3.88 2.54 18.36
C LEU A 161 2.60 3.19 17.82
N TYR A 162 1.90 2.53 16.89
CA TYR A 162 0.62 3.01 16.40
C TYR A 162 -0.46 3.03 17.48
N GLU A 163 -0.63 1.94 18.22
CA GLU A 163 -1.57 1.87 19.37
C GLU A 163 -1.27 2.95 20.40
N TYR A 164 0.00 3.15 20.75
CA TYR A 164 0.43 4.20 21.66
C TYR A 164 0.09 5.60 21.14
N SER A 165 0.33 5.87 19.85
CA SER A 165 0.02 7.16 19.22
C SER A 165 -1.48 7.49 19.27
N GLU A 166 -2.33 6.48 19.10
CA GLU A 166 -3.79 6.58 19.22
C GLU A 166 -4.28 6.69 20.68
N GLY A 167 -3.38 6.53 21.67
CA GLY A 167 -3.71 6.56 23.09
C GLY A 167 -4.43 5.30 23.58
N LYS A 168 -4.29 4.18 22.86
CA LYS A 168 -4.83 2.89 23.30
C LYS A 168 -4.00 2.36 24.48
N PRO A 169 -4.64 1.70 25.45
CA PRO A 169 -3.91 1.10 26.56
C PRO A 169 -3.04 -0.06 26.05
N VAL A 170 -1.75 0.00 26.37
CA VAL A 170 -0.79 -1.07 26.12
C VAL A 170 -0.47 -1.71 27.46
N THR A 171 -0.99 -2.91 27.74
CA THR A 171 -0.71 -3.64 28.98
C THR A 171 0.40 -4.66 28.86
N ASP A 172 0.37 -5.47 27.81
CA ASP A 172 1.17 -6.71 27.76
C ASP A 172 2.58 -6.50 27.16
N ARG A 173 2.80 -5.34 26.52
CA ARG A 173 4.03 -5.01 25.77
C ARG A 173 4.70 -3.72 26.26
N LYS A 174 4.48 -3.36 27.53
CA LYS A 174 4.98 -2.11 28.13
C LYS A 174 6.49 -2.00 28.08
N ASP A 175 7.21 -3.07 28.40
CA ASP A 175 8.67 -3.04 28.46
C ASP A 175 9.28 -2.80 27.08
N ARG A 176 8.73 -3.46 26.05
CA ARG A 176 9.14 -3.24 24.66
C ARG A 176 8.81 -1.81 24.19
N LEU A 177 7.66 -1.27 24.57
CA LEU A 177 7.32 0.12 24.28
C LEU A 177 8.28 1.10 24.96
N LYS A 178 8.64 0.86 26.23
CA LYS A 178 9.63 1.67 26.95
C LYS A 178 11.00 1.61 26.27
N GLU A 179 11.40 0.43 25.81
CA GLU A 179 12.64 0.26 25.04
C GLU A 179 12.61 1.10 23.76
N LEU A 180 11.52 1.09 23.01
CA LEU A 180 11.37 1.88 21.77
C LEU A 180 11.33 3.39 22.04
N LEU A 181 10.68 3.83 23.11
CA LEU A 181 10.52 5.25 23.46
C LEU A 181 11.67 5.83 24.30
N CYS A 182 12.54 4.98 24.86
CA CYS A 182 13.61 5.38 25.78
C CYS A 182 13.15 6.08 27.07
N THR A 183 11.93 5.80 27.53
CA THR A 183 11.44 6.34 28.81
C THR A 183 12.09 5.56 29.97
N GLN A 184 12.97 6.21 30.72
CA GLN A 184 13.39 5.75 32.05
C GLN A 184 12.32 6.21 33.07
N ASP A 185 11.94 5.31 33.99
CA ASP A 185 10.92 5.56 35.03
C ASP A 185 11.27 6.72 35.97
#